data_AF-D8P8Q5-F1
#
_entry.id   AF-D8P8Q5-F1
#
_cell.length_a   1.000
_cell.length_b   1.000
_cell.length_c   1.000
_cell.angle_alpha   90.00
_cell.angle_beta   90.00
_cell.angle_gamma   90.00
#
_symmetry.space_group_name_H-M   'P 1'
#
loop_
_entity.id
_entity.type
_entity.pdbx_description
1 polymer ?
#
loop_
_entity_poly.entity_id
_entity_poly.type
_entity_poly.pdbx_seq_one_letter_code
_entity_poly.pdbx_strand_id
1 'polypeptide(L)' 'MARPKSPVVRKLFALRLQEELLTELRHIALDRKMPANQLLEIAIEDFVKKCREKKKL' A
#
# COMPACT_ATOMS: atom_id res chain seq x y z
N MET A 1 29.31 18.46 3.09
CA MET A 1 28.10 18.46 2.25
C MET A 1 27.34 17.17 2.53
N ALA A 2 26.06 17.24 2.94
CA ALA A 2 25.27 16.07 3.26
C ALA A 2 25.05 15.21 1.99
N ARG A 3 25.33 13.91 2.09
CA ARG A 3 25.18 12.94 1.00
C ARG A 3 23.72 12.95 0.52
N PRO A 4 23.42 13.14 -0.78
CA PRO A 4 22.06 13.05 -1.27
C PRO A 4 21.52 11.66 -0.95
N LYS A 5 20.40 11.59 -0.21
CA LYS A 5 19.70 10.33 0.07
C LYS A 5 19.40 9.68 -1.28
N SER A 6 19.96 8.49 -1.51
CA SER A 6 19.71 7.72 -2.72
C SER A 6 18.21 7.67 -3.00
N PRO A 7 17.75 7.91 -4.23
CA PRO A 7 16.32 7.89 -4.54
C PRO A 7 15.79 6.51 -4.16
N VAL A 8 14.74 6.48 -3.34
CA VAL A 8 14.09 5.24 -2.93
C VAL A 8 13.56 4.58 -4.20
N VAL A 9 14.25 3.56 -4.70
CA VAL A 9 13.83 2.81 -5.88
C VAL A 9 12.60 2.02 -5.48
N ARG A 10 11.42 2.58 -5.77
CA ARG A 10 10.15 1.88 -5.56
C ARG A 10 10.05 0.78 -6.61
N LYS A 11 10.09 -0.47 -6.17
CA LYS A 11 9.85 -1.61 -7.04
C LYS A 11 8.36 -1.64 -7.39
N LEU A 12 8.07 -1.67 -8.70
CA LEU A 12 6.71 -1.88 -9.18
C LEU A 12 6.43 -3.37 -9.24
N PHE A 13 5.31 -3.78 -8.64
CA PHE A 13 4.85 -5.16 -8.65
C PHE A 13 3.47 -5.23 -9.30
N ALA A 14 3.26 -6.24 -10.13
CA ALA A 14 1.93 -6.58 -10.61
C ALA A 14 1.28 -7.53 -9.59
N LEU A 15 0.09 -7.18 -9.12
CA LEU A 15 -0.71 -8.01 -8.24
C LEU A 15 -1.99 -8.40 -8.96
N ARG A 16 -2.40 -9.66 -8.83
CA ARG A 16 -3.73 -10.11 -9.24
C ARG A 16 -4.67 -9.99 -8.06
N LEU A 17 -5.74 -9.24 -8.26
CA LEU A 17 -6.82 -9.04 -7.30
C LEU A 17 -8.12 -9.45 -7.98
N GLN A 18 -9.13 -9.81 -7.19
CA GLN A 18 -10.47 -10.03 -7.71
C GLN A 18 -11.03 -8.71 -8.28
N GLU A 19 -11.83 -8.81 -9.34
CA GLU A 19 -12.36 -7.64 -10.05
C GLU A 19 -13.25 -6.76 -9.16
N GLU A 20 -14.06 -7.40 -8.31
CA GLU A 20 -14.91 -6.72 -7.32
C GLU A 20 -14.06 -5.87 -6.37
N LEU A 21 -12.97 -6.44 -5.87
CA LEU A 21 -12.07 -5.78 -4.92
C LEU A 21 -11.28 -4.63 -5.58
N LEU A 22 -10.91 -4.78 -6.86
CA LEU A 22 -10.32 -3.69 -7.64
C LEU A 22 -11.30 -2.53 -7.85
N THR A 23 -12.58 -2.85 -8.08
CA THR A 23 -13.63 -1.85 -8.23
C THR A 23 -13.81 -1.08 -6.94
N GLU A 24 -13.99 -1.77 -5.81
CA GLU A 24 -14.11 -1.10 -4.51
C GLU A 24 -12.89 -0.25 -4.18
N LEU A 25 -11.68 -0.77 -4.42
CA LEU A 25 -10.44 -0.03 -4.20
C LEU A 25 -10.39 1.27 -5.01
N ARG A 26 -10.86 1.25 -6.27
CA ARG A 26 -10.94 2.43 -7.13
C ARG A 26 -11.93 3.46 -6.61
N HIS A 27 -13.11 3.03 -6.16
CA HIS A 27 -14.10 3.92 -5.58
C HIS A 27 -13.54 4.63 -4.35
N ILE A 28 -12.95 3.88 -3.42
CA ILE A 28 -12.35 4.44 -2.20
C ILE A 28 -11.18 5.40 -2.54
N ALA A 29 -10.37 5.06 -3.55
CA ALA A 29 -9.28 5.90 -4.01
C ALA A 29 -9.80 7.25 -4.55
N LEU A 30 -10.90 7.24 -5.29
CA LEU A 30 -11.56 8.45 -5.78
C LEU A 30 -12.10 9.30 -4.62
N ASP A 31 -12.80 8.68 -3.66
CA ASP A 31 -13.35 9.38 -2.49
C ASP A 31 -12.26 10.07 -1.66
N ARG A 32 -11.12 9.40 -1.49
CA ARG A 32 -9.98 9.93 -0.71
C ARG A 32 -9.07 10.86 -1.52
N LYS A 33 -9.32 11.05 -2.82
CA LYS A 33 -8.45 11.80 -3.75
C LYS A 33 -6.98 11.32 -3.67
N MET A 34 -6.79 10.01 -3.55
CA MET A 34 -5.48 9.38 -3.42
C MET A 34 -5.27 8.30 -4.49
N PRO A 35 -4.04 8.05 -4.94
CA PRO A 35 -3.74 6.94 -5.83
C PRO A 35 -4.06 5.59 -5.16
N ALA A 36 -4.69 4.67 -5.90
CA ALA A 36 -5.01 3.33 -5.40
C ALA A 36 -3.76 2.59 -4.87
N ASN A 37 -2.60 2.77 -5.51
CA ASN A 37 -1.33 2.18 -5.06
C ASN A 37 -0.91 2.69 -3.67
N GLN A 38 -1.08 4.00 -3.41
CA GLN A 38 -0.75 4.58 -2.11
C GLN A 38 -1.69 4.05 -1.02
N LEU A 39 -2.97 3.89 -1.35
CA LEU A 39 -3.95 3.32 -0.43
C LEU A 39 -3.62 1.85 -0.13
N LEU A 40 -3.19 1.10 -1.14
CA LEU A 40 -2.74 -0.29 -1.00
C LEU A 40 -1.48 -0.39 -0.13
N GLU A 41 -0.51 0.51 -0.29
CA GLU A 41 0.70 0.57 0.56
C GLU A 41 0.31 0.76 2.04
N ILE A 42 -0.56 1.73 2.34
CA ILE A 42 -1.04 2.00 3.70
C ILE A 42 -1.76 0.77 4.29
N ALA A 43 -2.64 0.15 3.51
CA ALA A 43 -3.39 -1.04 3.95
C ALA A 43 -2.46 -2.23 4.25
N ILE A 44 -1.44 -2.45 3.42
CA ILE A 44 -0.43 -3.49 3.63
C ILE A 44 0.38 -3.21 4.89
N GLU A 45 0.82 -1.97 5.11
CA GLU A 45 1.56 -1.60 6.31
C GLU A 45 0.75 -1.84 7.60
N ASP A 46 -0.53 -1.46 7.59
CA ASP A 46 -1.45 -1.69 8.71
C ASP A 46 -1.71 -3.18 8.95
N PHE A 47 -1.90 -3.95 7.88
CA PHE A 47 -2.07 -5.41 7.95
C PHE A 47 -0.84 -6.09 8.53
N VAL A 48 0.36 -5.72 8.07
CA VAL A 48 1.63 -6.28 8.59
C VAL A 48 1.82 -5.93 10.06
N LYS A 49 1.48 -4.71 10.49
CA LYS A 49 1.50 -4.32 11.92
C LYS A 49 0.57 -5.22 12.73
N LYS A 50 -0.69 -5.35 12.33
CA LYS A 50 -1.69 -6.21 12.99
C LYS A 50 -1.24 -7.68 13.07
N CYS A 51 -0.66 -8.22 12.00
CA CYS A 51 -0.12 -9.58 11.99
C CYS A 51 1.05 -9.76 12.95
N ARG A 52 1.95 -8.77 13.06
CA ARG A 52 3.07 -8.81 14.01
C ARG A 52 2.60 -8.71 15.45
N GLU A 53 1.58 -7.91 15.73
CA GLU A 53 0.95 -7.82 17.05
C GLU A 53 0.28 -9.14 17.44
N LYS A 54 -0.48 -9.76 16.51
CA LYS A 54 -1.09 -11.08 16.74
C LYS A 54 -0.07 -12.21 16.94
N LYS A 55 1.12 -12.11 16.35
CA LYS A 55 2.20 -13.11 16.48
C LYS A 55 3.08 -12.89 17.73
N LYS A 56 2.88 -11.78 18.46
CA LYS A 56 3.56 -11.49 19.73
C LYS A 56 2.77 -11.96 20.98
N LEU A 57 1.68 -12.69 20.77
CA LEU A 57 0.97 -13.50 21.77
C LEU A 57 1.31 -14.97 21.55
#